data_AF-A0A6N7KMS6-F1
#
_entry.id   AF-A0A6N7KMS6-F1
#
_cell.length_a   1.000
_cell.length_b   1.000
_cell.length_c   1.000
_cell.angle_alpha   90.00
_cell.angle_beta   90.00
_cell.angle_gamma   90.00
#
_symmetry.space_group_name_H-M   'P 1'
#
loop_
_entity.id
_entity.type
_entity.pdbx_description
1 polymer ?
#
loop_
_entity_poly.entity_id
_entity_poly.type
_entity_poly.pdbx_seq_one_letter_code
_entity_poly.pdbx_strand_id
1 'polypeptide(L)'
;MCTGLPTSPSAEDEFLAERRRRLVRNAVAALPGRCPQLIAALAEDPPPTYQEISERLGMPRGSIGPTRSRCLACLRALLHAERYP
;
A
#
# COMPACT_ATOMS: atom_id res chain seq x y z
N MET A 1 -34.01 -21.90 17.21
CA MET A 1 -32.67 -21.32 17.40
C MET A 1 -31.83 -21.73 16.20
N CYS A 2 -31.76 -20.91 15.15
CA CYS A 2 -30.96 -21.21 13.96
C CYS A 2 -29.57 -20.61 14.16
N THR A 3 -28.59 -21.47 14.41
CA THR A 3 -27.20 -21.11 14.71
C THR A 3 -26.40 -20.98 13.42
N GLY A 4 -25.71 -19.86 13.25
CA GLY A 4 -24.43 -19.69 12.54
C GLY A 4 -24.36 -20.06 11.05
N LEU A 5 -24.56 -19.07 10.17
CA LEU A 5 -24.05 -19.16 8.79
C LEU A 5 -22.50 -19.20 8.84
N PRO A 6 -21.80 -20.00 8.00
CA PRO A 6 -20.35 -19.93 7.91
C PRO A 6 -19.88 -18.50 7.58
N THR A 7 -18.92 -18.00 8.35
CA THR A 7 -18.24 -16.70 8.20
C THR A 7 -17.15 -16.72 7.13
N SER A 8 -17.24 -17.61 6.14
CA SER A 8 -16.35 -17.58 4.98
C SER A 8 -16.75 -16.41 4.06
N PRO A 9 -15.80 -15.64 3.53
CA PRO A 9 -16.11 -14.55 2.61
C PRO A 9 -16.90 -15.10 1.41
N SER A 10 -17.89 -14.33 0.97
CA SER A 10 -18.62 -14.64 -0.26
C SER A 10 -17.76 -14.36 -1.50
N ALA A 11 -18.20 -14.85 -2.67
CA ALA A 11 -17.55 -14.51 -3.94
C ALA A 11 -17.53 -12.99 -4.20
N GLU A 12 -18.56 -12.27 -3.77
CA GLU A 12 -18.61 -10.81 -3.86
C GLU A 12 -17.56 -10.15 -2.95
N ASP A 13 -17.38 -10.65 -1.73
CA ASP A 13 -16.36 -10.17 -0.80
C ASP A 13 -14.95 -10.36 -1.35
N GLU A 14 -14.66 -11.54 -1.91
CA GLU A 14 -13.38 -11.84 -2.54
C GLU A 14 -13.10 -10.95 -3.74
N PHE A 15 -14.11 -10.75 -4.60
CA PHE A 15 -14.02 -9.86 -5.75
C PHE A 15 -13.74 -8.41 -5.33
N LEU A 16 -14.46 -7.90 -4.33
CA LEU A 16 -14.24 -6.54 -3.81
C LEU A 16 -12.85 -6.41 -3.17
N ALA A 17 -12.39 -7.43 -2.44
CA ALA A 17 -11.05 -7.45 -1.87
C ALA A 17 -9.97 -7.40 -2.96
N GLU A 18 -10.09 -8.22 -4.01
CA GLU A 18 -9.10 -8.22 -5.09
C GLU A 18 -9.14 -6.92 -5.91
N ARG A 19 -10.34 -6.40 -6.20
CA ARG A 19 -10.49 -5.08 -6.83
C ARG A 19 -9.78 -3.99 -6.02
N ARG A 20 -9.97 -3.98 -4.69
CA ARG A 20 -9.30 -3.03 -3.80
C ARG A 20 -7.78 -3.18 -3.84
N ARG A 21 -7.26 -4.42 -3.79
CA ARG A 21 -5.82 -4.67 -3.89
C ARG A 21 -5.27 -4.18 -5.22
N ARG A 22 -5.94 -4.45 -6.33
CA ARG A 22 -5.54 -4.00 -7.67
C ARG A 22 -5.51 -2.47 -7.77
N LEU A 23 -6.53 -1.77 -7.26
CA LEU A 23 -6.55 -0.31 -7.22
C LEU A 23 -5.34 0.26 -6.46
N VAL A 24 -5.04 -0.30 -5.28
CA VAL A 24 -3.88 0.14 -4.50
C VAL A 24 -2.57 -0.16 -5.22
N ARG A 25 -2.40 -1.35 -5.80
CA ARG A 25 -1.18 -1.70 -6.56
C ARG A 25 -0.95 -0.76 -7.74
N ASN A 26 -2.01 -0.43 -8.49
CA ASN A 26 -1.94 0.51 -9.60
C ASN A 26 -1.56 1.92 -9.13
N ALA A 27 -2.20 2.42 -8.06
CA ALA A 27 -1.90 3.73 -7.52
C ALA A 27 -0.46 3.84 -6.98
N VAL A 28 0.07 2.77 -6.37
CA VAL A 28 1.48 2.70 -5.93
C VAL A 28 2.43 2.72 -7.12
N ALA A 29 2.12 1.98 -8.19
CA ALA A 29 2.93 1.96 -9.42
C ALA A 29 2.97 3.33 -10.13
N ALA A 30 1.92 4.15 -9.98
CA ALA A 30 1.84 5.50 -10.54
C ALA A 30 2.53 6.59 -9.69
N LEU A 31 3.10 6.25 -8.52
CA LEU A 31 3.80 7.23 -7.69
C LEU A 31 5.11 7.73 -8.34
N PRO A 32 5.46 9.01 -8.17
CA PRO A 32 6.65 9.57 -8.77
C PRO A 32 7.96 9.13 -8.07
N GLY A 33 9.04 9.07 -8.84
CA GLY A 33 10.40 8.88 -8.34
C GLY A 33 10.58 7.57 -7.58
N ARG A 34 11.18 7.64 -6.38
CA ARG A 34 11.48 6.47 -5.52
C ARG A 34 10.34 6.02 -4.60
N CYS A 35 9.17 6.65 -4.73
CA CYS A 35 8.04 6.36 -3.86
C CYS A 35 7.46 4.95 -4.00
N PRO A 36 7.33 4.35 -5.21
CA PRO A 36 6.87 2.98 -5.35
C PRO A 36 7.73 1.98 -4.56
N GLN A 37 9.06 2.09 -4.65
CA GLN A 37 9.98 1.18 -3.95
C GLN A 37 9.89 1.35 -2.42
N LEU A 38 9.82 2.58 -1.93
CA LEU A 38 9.71 2.83 -0.49
C LEU A 38 8.38 2.32 0.08
N ILE A 39 7.26 2.56 -0.61
CA ILE A 39 5.94 2.10 -0.14
C ILE A 39 5.85 0.57 -0.20
N ALA A 40 6.39 -0.05 -1.25
CA ALA A 40 6.45 -1.51 -1.35
C ALA A 40 7.26 -2.12 -0.19
N ALA A 41 8.45 -1.59 0.10
CA ALA A 41 9.29 -2.09 1.19
C ALA A 41 8.62 -1.94 2.57
N LEU A 42 7.93 -0.81 2.81
CA LEU A 42 7.20 -0.58 4.05
C LEU A 42 5.94 -1.45 4.23
N ALA A 43 5.44 -2.06 3.14
CA ALA A 43 4.26 -2.90 3.14
C ALA A 43 4.59 -4.41 3.19
N GLU A 44 5.87 -4.76 3.23
CA GLU A 44 6.33 -6.14 3.45
C GLU A 44 5.86 -6.66 4.82
N ASP A 45 5.62 -7.97 4.90
CA ASP A 45 5.24 -8.68 6.12
C ASP A 45 6.18 -9.89 6.31
N PRO A 46 7.05 -9.90 7.34
CA PRO A 46 7.21 -8.85 8.35
C PRO A 46 7.85 -7.57 7.76
N PRO A 47 7.59 -6.39 8.35
CA PRO A 47 8.15 -5.15 7.85
C PRO A 47 9.67 -5.07 8.13
N PRO A 48 10.49 -4.68 7.13
CA PRO A 48 11.92 -4.47 7.34
C PRO A 48 12.19 -3.29 8.26
N THR A 49 13.33 -3.34 8.93
CA THR A 49 13.83 -2.23 9.72
C THR A 49 14.17 -1.03 8.83
N TYR A 50 14.20 0.17 9.42
CA TYR A 50 14.62 1.37 8.70
C TYR A 50 16.08 1.31 8.23
N GLN A 51 16.92 0.49 8.86
CA GLN A 51 18.29 0.25 8.41
C GLN A 51 18.28 -0.56 7.11
N GLU A 52 17.57 -1.68 7.06
CA GLU A 52 17.46 -2.51 5.86
C GLU A 52 16.84 -1.72 4.68
N ILE A 53 15.83 -0.89 4.95
CA ILE A 53 15.26 0.01 3.93
C ILE A 53 16.30 1.03 3.45
N SER A 54 17.07 1.62 4.37
CA SER A 54 18.12 2.59 4.06
C SER A 54 19.17 1.99 3.13
N GLU A 55 19.63 0.78 3.45
CA GLU A 55 20.63 0.03 2.68
C GLU A 55 20.09 -0.39 1.31
N ARG A 56 18.91 -1.03 1.27
CA ARG A 56 18.28 -1.49 0.01
C ARG A 56 18.01 -0.36 -0.98
N LEU A 57 17.57 0.80 -0.49
CA LEU A 57 17.14 1.91 -1.33
C LEU A 57 18.20 3.01 -1.50
N GLY A 58 19.38 2.85 -0.89
CA GLY A 58 20.47 3.84 -0.94
C GLY A 58 20.06 5.21 -0.40
N MET A 59 19.11 5.28 0.53
CA MET A 59 18.61 6.54 1.07
C MET A 59 19.02 6.72 2.54
N PRO A 60 19.32 7.94 3.01
CA PRO A 60 19.66 8.15 4.43
C PRO A 60 18.51 7.74 5.35
N ARG A 61 18.81 7.02 6.42
CA ARG A 61 17.81 6.60 7.44
C ARG A 61 16.95 7.77 7.93
N GLY A 62 17.55 8.93 8.18
CA GLY A 62 16.84 10.15 8.59
C GLY A 62 15.90 10.74 7.53
N SER A 63 16.07 10.38 6.26
CA SER A 63 15.21 10.83 5.16
C SER A 63 13.97 9.96 4.95
N ILE A 64 13.90 8.77 5.56
CA ILE A 64 12.80 7.81 5.38
C ILE A 64 11.47 8.41 5.85
N GLY A 65 11.43 9.03 7.03
CA GLY A 65 10.22 9.67 7.57
C GLY A 65 9.64 10.75 6.65
N PRO A 66 10.39 11.81 6.31
CA PRO A 66 9.93 12.85 5.40
C PRO A 66 9.56 12.32 4.00
N THR A 67 10.31 11.35 3.48
CA THR A 67 10.00 10.74 2.17
C THR A 67 8.70 9.93 2.23
N ARG A 68 8.51 9.11 3.27
CA ARG A 68 7.26 8.36 3.49
C ARG A 68 6.05 9.28 3.56
N SER A 69 6.15 10.40 4.28
CA SER A 69 5.05 11.38 4.38
C SER A 69 4.65 11.92 3.00
N ARG A 70 5.63 12.38 2.20
CA ARG A 70 5.39 12.87 0.83
C ARG A 70 4.79 11.79 -0.07
N CYS A 71 5.36 10.58 -0.06
CA CYS A 71 4.86 9.48 -0.89
C CYS A 71 3.42 9.09 -0.54
N LEU A 72 3.07 9.06 0.75
CA LEU A 72 1.70 8.78 1.20
C LEU A 72 0.73 9.91 0.85
N ALA A 73 1.18 11.18 0.85
CA ALA A 73 0.36 12.30 0.38
C ALA A 73 0.02 12.16 -1.11
N CYS A 74 1.02 11.86 -1.96
CA CYS A 74 0.79 11.58 -3.38
C CYS A 74 -0.13 10.37 -3.59
N LEU A 75 0.06 9.29 -2.82
CA LEU A 75 -0.75 8.07 -2.93
C LEU A 75 -2.22 8.35 -2.63
N ARG A 76 -2.49 9.13 -1.57
CA ARG A 76 -3.85 9.57 -1.25
C ARG A 76 -4.46 10.35 -2.41
N ALA A 77 -3.74 11.31 -2.99
CA ALA A 77 -4.23 12.09 -4.12
C ALA A 77 -4.60 11.22 -5.33
N LEU A 78 -3.75 10.25 -5.69
CA LEU A 78 -4.02 9.29 -6.78
C LEU A 78 -5.26 8.44 -6.50
N LEU A 79 -5.38 7.90 -5.29
CA LEU A 79 -6.54 7.10 -4.88
C LEU A 79 -7.84 7.90 -4.84
N HIS A 80 -7.77 9.19 -4.51
CA HIS A 80 -8.92 10.09 -4.56
C HIS A 80 -9.39 10.35 -6.00
N ALA A 81 -8.46 10.53 -6.94
CA ALA A 81 -8.76 10.71 -8.35
C ALA A 81 -9.37 9.45 -8.98
N GLU A 82 -8.80 8.26 -8.71
CA GLU A 82 -9.32 6.98 -9.20
C GLU A 82 -10.73 6.64 -8.69
N ARG A 83 -11.11 7.14 -7.51
CA ARG A 83 -12.43 6.89 -6.92
C ARG A 83 -13.52 7.81 -7.47
N TYR A 84 -13.14 8.96 -8.04
CA TYR A 84 -14.03 9.94 -8.66
C TYR A 84 -13.47 10.35 -10.04
N PRO A 85 -13.51 9.45 -11.03
CA PRO A 85 -13.02 9.74 -12.38
C PRO A 85 -13.87 10.80 -13.09
#